data_AF-A0A939MF10-F1
#
_entry.id   AF-A0A939MF10-F1
#
_cell.length_a   1.000
_cell.length_b   1.000
_cell.length_c   1.000
_cell.angle_alpha   90.00
_cell.angle_beta   90.00
_cell.angle_gamma   90.00
#
_symmetry.space_group_name_H-M   'P 1'
#
loop_
_entity.id
_entity.type
_entity.pdbx_description
1 polymer ?
#
loop_
_entity_poly.entity_id
_entity_poly.type
_entity_poly.pdbx_seq_one_letter_code
_entity_poly.pdbx_strand_id
1 'polypeptide(L)'
;MKVRKIIVLSDGTGNSAAKIFKTNVWRLYQALDLSGESRQVARYDDGVGSSNYKLLAMLGGAVGWGLKRNVLDLYVFICRNYQPANKKRPADEIYAFGFSRGAFTVRILLKFILSQGLVKDFDSSDDLRRKARQLYRDFRRERRTRFGLATLGRAFRDFFIRRKSFDVHPNIKIKFVGVWDTVDAYGIPIDELKQGIDRYIWPLALEDSQFQADRIDKACHAIGIDDKRTTFHPLLWDESEQSWNSLEQLPTSTDDEKLTQVFFAGVHANVGGGYPDDAMSLVPLNWMLKEATKAGLAFSQSAIQEIQQKAQPCGRLYDSRAGFASYYRYEPRHFAPPRDKQSAYIPFPKIHESVLVRIATGTDAYAPVTLPAGCDPARIVVEEHWEDVRAYSGVEQNIFSLDAYAGLNDFGKAYLKIGTVSEGADVIENIRCPDLHFQELTWDTVWWRRVSYFATLVISIALVVSPVYSVLTSWHVFEMLVAAFGFFFIVATLVAQWFLRPFVSLLSDALSSALPSGLSPWLKALREDPSNFLILSALLVACILWGKLIDRRIADRSFAYYNTHWREGRGPWFETSLRLRRRGARGLRPRLPPYF
;
A
#
# COMPACT_ATOMS: atom_id res chain seq x y z
N MET A 1 -13.03 9.35 -39.46
CA MET A 1 -11.95 8.45 -39.00
C MET A 1 -12.27 8.00 -37.58
N LYS A 2 -12.09 6.73 -37.22
CA LYS A 2 -12.32 6.22 -35.85
C LYS A 2 -11.30 6.79 -34.86
N VAL A 3 -11.76 7.07 -33.64
CA VAL A 3 -10.98 7.56 -32.49
C VAL A 3 -9.82 6.62 -32.16
N ARG A 4 -8.66 7.18 -31.79
CA ARG A 4 -7.50 6.41 -31.31
C ARG A 4 -7.49 6.39 -29.78
N LYS A 5 -7.09 5.25 -29.22
CA LYS A 5 -6.94 5.06 -27.77
C LYS A 5 -5.45 5.06 -27.42
N ILE A 6 -5.04 6.01 -26.59
CA ILE A 6 -3.65 6.19 -26.16
C ILE A 6 -3.54 5.66 -24.74
N ILE A 7 -2.82 4.56 -24.57
CA ILE A 7 -2.66 3.89 -23.29
C ILE A 7 -1.24 4.14 -22.75
N VAL A 8 -1.15 4.67 -21.54
CA VAL A 8 0.11 4.80 -20.81
C VAL A 8 0.09 3.94 -19.55
N LEU A 9 1.14 3.19 -19.32
CA LEU A 9 1.25 2.26 -18.20
C LEU A 9 2.55 2.50 -17.45
N SER A 10 2.50 2.67 -16.14
CA SER A 10 3.68 2.84 -15.29
C SER A 10 3.69 1.83 -14.15
N ASP A 11 4.77 1.04 -14.07
CA ASP A 11 4.94 0.03 -13.04
C ASP A 11 5.54 0.61 -11.74
N GLY A 12 5.41 -0.14 -10.65
CA GLY A 12 6.04 0.17 -9.37
C GLY A 12 7.57 0.10 -9.44
N THR A 13 8.23 1.00 -8.71
CA THR A 13 9.70 1.04 -8.58
C THR A 13 10.31 -0.32 -8.29
N GLY A 14 11.33 -0.62 -9.08
CA GLY A 14 12.12 -1.82 -8.94
C GLY A 14 11.47 -3.03 -9.59
N ASN A 15 10.30 -2.92 -10.24
CA ASN A 15 9.77 -3.86 -11.22
C ASN A 15 10.31 -3.54 -12.61
N SER A 16 10.16 -4.48 -13.54
CA SER A 16 10.53 -4.28 -14.95
C SER A 16 10.00 -5.43 -15.78
N ALA A 17 9.79 -5.19 -17.07
CA ALA A 17 9.49 -6.21 -18.06
C ALA A 17 10.48 -7.40 -18.03
N ALA A 18 11.73 -7.18 -17.63
CA ALA A 18 12.78 -8.19 -17.55
C ALA A 18 12.71 -9.11 -16.32
N LYS A 19 11.85 -8.83 -15.33
CA LYS A 19 11.73 -9.68 -14.15
C LYS A 19 11.04 -11.00 -14.46
N ILE A 20 11.39 -12.04 -13.71
CA ILE A 20 10.72 -13.35 -13.76
C ILE A 20 9.25 -13.18 -13.31
N PHE A 21 9.02 -12.51 -12.18
CA PHE A 21 7.68 -12.29 -11.63
C PHE A 21 7.08 -10.99 -12.15
N LYS A 22 5.95 -11.10 -12.84
CA LYS A 22 5.28 -9.99 -13.53
C LYS A 22 4.26 -9.30 -12.62
N THR A 23 4.02 -8.03 -12.92
CA THR A 23 2.97 -7.23 -12.29
C THR A 23 1.71 -7.22 -13.14
N ASN A 24 0.60 -6.76 -12.56
CA ASN A 24 -0.65 -6.58 -13.27
C ASN A 24 -0.57 -5.48 -14.34
N VAL A 25 0.30 -4.48 -14.16
CA VAL A 25 0.55 -3.46 -15.18
C VAL A 25 1.16 -4.09 -16.44
N TRP A 26 2.16 -4.97 -16.26
CA TRP A 26 2.77 -5.69 -17.37
C TRP A 26 1.80 -6.68 -18.01
N ARG A 27 1.04 -7.43 -17.22
CA ARG A 27 0.03 -8.37 -17.75
C ARG A 27 -1.07 -7.65 -18.52
N LEU A 28 -1.54 -6.50 -18.03
CA LEU A 28 -2.51 -5.67 -18.76
C LEU A 28 -1.90 -5.21 -20.09
N TYR A 29 -0.65 -4.72 -20.09
CA TYR A 29 0.03 -4.33 -21.33
C TYR A 29 0.10 -5.49 -22.35
N GLN A 30 0.42 -6.70 -21.89
CA GLN A 30 0.47 -7.89 -22.74
C GLN A 30 -0.92 -8.34 -23.23
N ALA A 31 -1.96 -8.10 -22.45
CA ALA A 31 -3.33 -8.44 -22.82
C ALA A 31 -3.96 -7.48 -23.82
N LEU A 32 -3.41 -6.26 -24.01
CA LEU A 32 -3.96 -5.27 -24.94
C LEU A 32 -3.96 -5.80 -26.38
N ASP A 33 -5.08 -5.65 -27.07
CA ASP A 33 -5.12 -5.86 -28.52
C ASP A 33 -4.56 -4.62 -29.23
N LEU A 34 -3.32 -4.74 -29.70
CA LEU A 34 -2.62 -3.68 -30.45
C LEU A 34 -2.73 -3.89 -31.98
N SER A 35 -3.66 -4.73 -32.44
CA SER A 35 -3.99 -4.83 -33.85
C SER A 35 -4.41 -3.47 -34.44
N GLY A 36 -4.16 -3.27 -35.74
CA GLY A 36 -4.51 -2.03 -36.43
C GLY A 36 -6.02 -1.71 -36.40
N GLU A 37 -6.86 -2.74 -36.19
CA GLU A 37 -8.31 -2.63 -36.10
C GLU A 37 -8.76 -1.96 -34.81
N SER A 38 -8.12 -2.30 -33.69
CA SER A 38 -8.42 -1.79 -32.35
C SER A 38 -7.96 -0.34 -32.14
N ARG A 39 -7.07 0.18 -33.00
CA ARG A 39 -6.53 1.55 -32.98
C ARG A 39 -5.99 1.97 -31.61
N GLN A 40 -5.32 1.04 -30.94
CA GLN A 40 -4.71 1.24 -29.64
C GLN A 40 -3.21 1.46 -29.80
N VAL A 41 -2.66 2.46 -29.11
CA VAL A 41 -1.22 2.66 -29.00
C VAL A 41 -0.85 2.70 -27.53
N ALA A 42 0.11 1.87 -27.13
CA ALA A 42 0.43 1.69 -25.73
C ALA A 42 1.92 1.98 -25.45
N ARG A 43 2.18 2.63 -24.32
CA ARG A 43 3.54 2.83 -23.79
C ARG A 43 3.63 2.30 -22.38
N TYR A 44 4.50 1.31 -22.19
CA TYR A 44 4.88 0.79 -20.88
C TYR A 44 6.16 1.47 -20.36
N ASP A 45 6.15 1.81 -19.07
CA ASP A 45 7.25 2.38 -18.30
C ASP A 45 7.59 1.44 -17.13
N ASP A 46 8.85 1.00 -17.06
CA ASP A 46 9.36 0.06 -16.05
C ASP A 46 9.38 0.64 -14.60
N GLY A 47 8.89 1.87 -14.38
CA GLY A 47 8.85 2.52 -13.08
C GLY A 47 10.16 3.20 -12.67
N VAL A 48 10.18 3.79 -11.47
CA VAL A 48 11.32 4.56 -10.96
C VAL A 48 12.35 3.63 -10.32
N GLY A 49 13.59 3.54 -10.82
CA GLY A 49 14.73 2.95 -10.06
C GLY A 49 14.97 1.44 -10.19
N SER A 50 15.03 0.88 -11.40
CA SER A 50 15.40 -0.52 -11.69
C SER A 50 16.84 -0.95 -11.33
N SER A 51 17.57 -0.20 -10.49
CA SER A 51 18.97 -0.46 -10.15
C SER A 51 19.16 -1.32 -8.89
N ASN A 52 20.28 -2.07 -8.81
CA ASN A 52 20.61 -3.06 -7.78
C ASN A 52 20.82 -2.50 -6.35
N TYR A 53 20.90 -1.17 -6.16
CA TYR A 53 21.11 -0.54 -4.85
C TYR A 53 19.90 0.30 -4.43
N LYS A 54 18.77 -0.39 -4.24
CA LYS A 54 17.43 0.20 -4.09
C LYS A 54 17.32 1.19 -2.93
N LEU A 55 17.86 0.87 -1.75
CA LEU A 55 17.78 1.75 -0.57
C LEU A 55 18.68 3.00 -0.69
N LEU A 56 19.88 2.85 -1.27
CA LEU A 56 20.82 3.95 -1.51
C LEU A 56 20.31 4.91 -2.59
N ALA A 57 19.73 4.38 -3.67
CA ALA A 57 19.05 5.19 -4.70
C ALA A 57 17.85 5.96 -4.13
N MET A 58 17.18 5.40 -3.10
CA MET A 58 16.06 6.05 -2.41
C MET A 58 16.49 7.21 -1.51
N LEU A 59 17.67 7.13 -0.89
CA LEU A 59 18.24 8.18 -0.05
C LEU A 59 18.99 9.26 -0.85
N GLY A 60 19.55 8.92 -2.03
CA GLY A 60 20.38 9.81 -2.84
C GLY A 60 19.66 10.78 -3.79
N GLY A 61 18.35 11.03 -3.63
CA GLY A 61 17.60 11.98 -4.47
C GLY A 61 17.23 11.47 -5.88
N ALA A 62 17.60 10.24 -6.25
CA ALA A 62 17.29 9.64 -7.55
C ALA A 62 15.77 9.38 -7.75
N VAL A 63 15.01 9.27 -6.66
CA VAL A 63 13.54 9.06 -6.68
C VAL A 63 12.82 10.23 -7.37
N GLY A 64 13.14 11.47 -6.98
CA GLY A 64 12.52 12.67 -7.57
C GLY A 64 12.92 12.89 -9.03
N TRP A 65 14.17 12.55 -9.38
CA TRP A 65 14.65 12.61 -10.77
C TRP A 65 14.01 11.55 -11.67
N GLY A 66 13.91 10.31 -11.19
CA GLY A 66 13.26 9.22 -11.93
C GLY A 66 11.76 9.46 -12.12
N LEU A 67 11.04 9.90 -11.07
CA LEU A 67 9.63 10.28 -11.19
C LEU A 67 9.43 11.37 -12.26
N LYS A 68 10.21 12.45 -12.20
CA LYS A 68 10.14 13.53 -13.20
C LYS A 68 10.38 13.00 -14.62
N ARG A 69 11.38 12.12 -14.79
CA ARG A 69 11.69 11.51 -16.09
C ARG A 69 10.51 10.69 -16.61
N ASN A 70 9.96 9.79 -15.80
CA ASN A 70 8.86 8.92 -16.22
C ASN A 70 7.60 9.72 -16.58
N VAL A 71 7.25 10.73 -15.77
CA VAL A 71 6.13 11.65 -16.08
C VAL A 71 6.35 12.35 -17.43
N LEU A 72 7.55 12.89 -17.66
CA LEU A 72 7.86 13.59 -18.92
C LEU A 72 7.87 12.63 -20.13
N ASP A 73 8.41 11.43 -19.98
CA ASP A 73 8.48 10.44 -21.06
C ASP A 73 7.07 9.97 -21.48
N LEU A 74 6.18 9.71 -20.51
CA LEU A 74 4.78 9.39 -20.78
C LEU A 74 4.01 10.58 -21.37
N TYR A 75 4.23 11.80 -20.85
CA TYR A 75 3.63 13.03 -21.39
C TYR A 75 4.03 13.27 -22.86
N VAL A 76 5.31 13.11 -23.18
CA VAL A 76 5.83 13.24 -24.55
C VAL A 76 5.23 12.18 -25.46
N PHE A 77 5.04 10.95 -24.97
CA PHE A 77 4.36 9.90 -25.74
C PHE A 77 2.91 10.28 -26.05
N ILE A 78 2.16 10.82 -25.08
CA ILE A 78 0.78 11.28 -25.30
C ILE A 78 0.76 12.41 -26.33
N CYS A 79 1.59 13.45 -26.17
CA CYS A 79 1.64 14.58 -27.11
C CYS A 79 1.92 14.16 -28.56
N ARG A 80 2.78 13.15 -28.75
CA ARG A 80 3.12 12.63 -30.09
C ARG A 80 1.97 11.89 -30.76
N ASN A 81 1.08 11.30 -29.99
CA ASN A 81 0.03 10.42 -30.52
C ASN A 81 -1.36 11.06 -30.51
N TYR A 82 -1.56 12.10 -29.70
CA TYR A 82 -2.84 12.76 -29.47
C TYR A 82 -3.23 13.66 -30.63
N GLN A 83 -4.46 13.47 -31.11
CA GLN A 83 -5.11 14.37 -32.06
C GLN A 83 -6.37 14.98 -31.41
N PRO A 84 -6.49 16.32 -31.39
CA PRO A 84 -7.64 17.01 -30.80
C PRO A 84 -8.93 16.76 -31.60
N ALA A 85 -10.06 17.10 -31.00
CA ALA A 85 -11.34 17.12 -31.69
C ALA A 85 -11.32 18.19 -32.81
N ASN A 86 -11.96 17.87 -33.92
CA ASN A 86 -12.20 18.83 -35.01
C ASN A 86 -13.59 18.58 -35.62
N LYS A 87 -13.99 19.40 -36.61
CA LYS A 87 -15.33 19.29 -37.24
C LYS A 87 -15.67 17.90 -37.81
N LYS A 88 -14.68 17.05 -38.08
CA LYS A 88 -14.84 15.75 -38.74
C LYS A 88 -14.54 14.53 -37.85
N ARG A 89 -13.97 14.73 -36.65
CA ARG A 89 -13.59 13.64 -35.74
C ARG A 89 -13.56 14.07 -34.26
N PRO A 90 -13.89 13.17 -33.32
CA PRO A 90 -13.67 13.40 -31.90
C PRO A 90 -12.17 13.52 -31.56
N ALA A 91 -11.87 13.97 -30.34
CA ALA A 91 -10.53 13.90 -29.77
C ALA A 91 -10.14 12.43 -29.53
N ASP A 92 -8.84 12.16 -29.55
CA ASP A 92 -8.33 10.85 -29.13
C ASP A 92 -8.52 10.65 -27.61
N GLU A 93 -8.69 9.40 -27.20
CA GLU A 93 -8.98 9.03 -25.82
C GLU A 93 -7.69 8.63 -25.08
N ILE A 94 -7.55 9.07 -23.84
CA ILE A 94 -6.37 8.81 -23.01
C ILE A 94 -6.75 7.85 -21.87
N TYR A 95 -6.00 6.75 -21.78
CA TYR A 95 -6.12 5.73 -20.75
C TYR A 95 -4.81 5.65 -19.99
N ALA A 96 -4.88 5.58 -18.66
CA ALA A 96 -3.68 5.53 -17.84
C ALA A 96 -3.76 4.44 -16.76
N PHE A 97 -2.71 3.64 -16.64
CA PHE A 97 -2.63 2.55 -15.69
C PHE A 97 -1.37 2.59 -14.84
N GLY A 98 -1.48 2.26 -13.55
CA GLY A 98 -0.27 2.09 -12.77
C GLY A 98 -0.44 1.31 -11.49
N PHE A 99 0.67 0.78 -10.98
CA PHE A 99 0.74 0.05 -9.72
C PHE A 99 1.70 0.75 -8.77
N SER A 100 1.34 0.85 -7.48
CA SER A 100 2.25 1.34 -6.44
C SER A 100 2.74 2.77 -6.75
N ARG A 101 4.06 2.97 -6.84
CA ARG A 101 4.67 4.24 -7.28
C ARG A 101 4.45 4.55 -8.76
N GLY A 102 4.14 3.56 -9.58
CA GLY A 102 3.67 3.75 -10.95
C GLY A 102 2.27 4.37 -10.99
N ALA A 103 1.38 3.94 -10.10
CA ALA A 103 0.08 4.59 -9.91
C ALA A 103 0.25 6.05 -9.46
N PHE A 104 1.19 6.30 -8.55
CA PHE A 104 1.57 7.66 -8.15
C PHE A 104 2.05 8.49 -9.35
N THR A 105 2.93 7.92 -10.19
CA THR A 105 3.44 8.54 -11.42
C THR A 105 2.30 8.91 -12.37
N VAL A 106 1.36 8.00 -12.60
CA VAL A 106 0.17 8.25 -13.40
C VAL A 106 -0.68 9.36 -12.82
N ARG A 107 -0.98 9.35 -11.52
CA ARG A 107 -1.78 10.43 -10.90
C ARG A 107 -1.11 11.80 -11.05
N ILE A 108 0.21 11.88 -10.92
CA ILE A 108 0.96 13.13 -11.18
C ILE A 108 0.91 13.52 -12.66
N LEU A 109 1.08 12.56 -13.58
CA LEU A 109 0.96 12.80 -15.01
C LEU A 109 -0.40 13.38 -15.39
N LEU A 110 -1.49 12.79 -14.87
CA LEU A 110 -2.84 13.28 -15.13
C LEU A 110 -3.05 14.67 -14.56
N LYS A 111 -2.61 14.93 -13.32
CA LYS A 111 -2.65 16.29 -12.74
C LYS A 111 -1.86 17.29 -13.56
N PHE A 112 -0.72 16.88 -14.13
CA PHE A 112 0.08 17.71 -15.02
C PHE A 112 -0.66 18.01 -16.34
N ILE A 113 -1.24 17.01 -16.99
CA ILE A 113 -2.01 17.18 -18.23
C ILE A 113 -3.26 18.05 -18.00
N LEU A 114 -4.00 17.80 -16.92
CA LEU A 114 -5.23 18.53 -16.61
C LEU A 114 -4.97 20.00 -16.23
N SER A 115 -3.80 20.31 -15.67
CA SER A 115 -3.43 21.70 -15.35
C SER A 115 -2.80 22.45 -16.52
N GLN A 116 -1.88 21.84 -17.25
CA GLN A 116 -1.05 22.54 -18.25
C GLN A 116 -1.46 22.23 -19.71
N GLY A 117 -2.34 21.26 -19.93
CA GLY A 117 -2.70 20.79 -21.27
C GLY A 117 -1.60 19.95 -21.95
N LEU A 118 -1.79 19.68 -23.24
CA LEU A 118 -0.82 18.97 -24.09
C LEU A 118 -0.13 19.95 -25.04
N VAL A 119 1.17 19.79 -25.29
CA VAL A 119 1.88 20.61 -26.30
C VAL A 119 1.25 20.37 -27.66
N LYS A 120 0.87 21.46 -28.34
CA LYS A 120 0.17 21.41 -29.64
C LYS A 120 1.15 21.30 -30.81
N ASP A 121 2.04 22.30 -30.93
CA ASP A 121 2.95 22.41 -32.07
C ASP A 121 4.40 22.19 -31.62
N PHE A 122 5.15 21.36 -32.35
CA PHE A 122 6.57 21.10 -32.09
C PHE A 122 7.33 20.74 -33.37
N ASP A 123 8.52 21.33 -33.55
CA ASP A 123 9.31 21.16 -34.78
C ASP A 123 10.15 19.89 -34.76
N SER A 124 10.50 19.41 -33.56
CA SER A 124 11.34 18.23 -33.36
C SER A 124 11.05 17.55 -32.02
N SER A 125 11.55 16.32 -31.89
CA SER A 125 11.48 15.57 -30.63
C SER A 125 12.14 16.30 -29.46
N ASP A 126 13.22 17.04 -29.71
CA ASP A 126 13.93 17.79 -28.68
C ASP A 126 13.22 19.08 -28.31
N ASP A 127 12.55 19.73 -29.27
CA ASP A 127 11.66 20.85 -29.00
C ASP A 127 10.49 20.44 -28.09
N LEU A 128 9.81 19.33 -28.41
CA LEU A 128 8.73 18.79 -27.58
C LEU A 128 9.21 18.49 -26.15
N ARG A 129 10.37 17.84 -26.00
CA ARG A 129 10.96 17.55 -24.69
C ARG A 129 11.29 18.83 -23.91
N ARG A 130 11.78 19.87 -24.58
CA ARG A 130 12.06 21.17 -23.96
C ARG A 130 10.77 21.84 -23.49
N LYS A 131 9.73 21.89 -24.34
CA LYS A 131 8.40 22.44 -24.01
C LYS A 131 7.77 21.69 -22.85
N ALA A 132 7.78 20.36 -22.86
CA ALA A 132 7.28 19.52 -21.78
C ALA A 132 8.00 19.78 -20.45
N ARG A 133 9.34 19.92 -20.46
CA ARG A 133 10.11 20.29 -19.25
C ARG A 133 9.73 21.67 -18.71
N GLN A 134 9.44 22.63 -19.60
CA GLN A 134 8.99 23.96 -19.21
C GLN A 134 7.62 23.89 -18.53
N LEU A 135 6.62 23.25 -19.15
CA LEU A 135 5.29 23.09 -18.56
C LEU A 135 5.33 22.31 -17.24
N TYR A 136 6.13 21.23 -17.15
CA TYR A 136 6.26 20.49 -15.90
C TYR A 136 6.84 21.35 -14.78
N ARG A 137 7.77 22.25 -15.12
CA ARG A 137 8.32 23.19 -14.14
C ARG A 137 7.27 24.21 -13.69
N ASP A 138 6.42 24.67 -14.59
CA ASP A 138 5.34 25.61 -14.31
C ASP A 138 4.28 24.95 -13.42
N PHE A 139 3.86 23.72 -13.75
CA PHE A 139 3.01 22.86 -12.90
C PHE A 139 3.55 22.70 -11.47
N ARG A 140 4.86 22.45 -11.34
CA ARG A 140 5.52 22.28 -10.04
C ARG A 140 5.69 23.59 -9.27
N ARG A 141 5.61 24.74 -9.95
CA ARG A 141 5.67 26.06 -9.34
C ARG A 141 4.31 26.48 -8.77
N GLU A 142 3.21 26.09 -9.39
CA GLU A 142 1.84 26.39 -8.94
C GLU A 142 1.46 25.64 -7.67
N ARG A 143 1.89 24.38 -7.52
CA ARG A 143 1.62 23.54 -6.33
C ARG A 143 2.59 23.81 -5.16
N ARG A 144 3.00 25.05 -4.98
CA ARG A 144 4.04 25.46 -4.01
C ARG A 144 3.38 25.86 -2.70
N THR A 145 3.36 24.95 -1.73
CA THR A 145 2.71 25.19 -0.43
C THR A 145 3.67 25.49 0.71
N ARG A 146 4.98 25.18 0.62
CA ARG A 146 5.94 25.39 1.74
C ARG A 146 7.32 25.92 1.35
N PHE A 147 7.87 26.80 2.19
CA PHE A 147 9.19 27.43 2.04
C PHE A 147 10.31 26.47 2.53
N GLY A 148 11.43 26.33 1.79
CA GLY A 148 12.53 25.42 2.13
C GLY A 148 13.78 25.61 1.24
N LEU A 149 14.90 24.91 1.52
CA LEU A 149 16.17 25.03 0.77
C LEU A 149 16.01 24.80 -0.74
N ALA A 150 15.23 23.78 -1.12
CA ALA A 150 14.90 23.51 -2.52
C ALA A 150 14.14 24.65 -3.21
N THR A 151 13.46 25.49 -2.44
CA THR A 151 12.68 26.63 -2.93
C THR A 151 13.59 27.79 -3.36
N LEU A 152 14.69 28.01 -2.63
CA LEU A 152 15.74 28.96 -3.00
C LEU A 152 16.51 28.49 -4.24
N GLY A 153 16.95 27.23 -4.26
CA GLY A 153 17.66 26.67 -5.42
C GLY A 153 16.82 26.69 -6.71
N ARG A 154 15.50 26.44 -6.60
CA ARG A 154 14.57 26.56 -7.74
C ARG A 154 14.36 28.00 -8.18
N ALA A 155 14.22 28.95 -7.25
CA ALA A 155 14.07 30.38 -7.58
C ALA A 155 15.32 30.91 -8.30
N PHE A 156 16.51 30.58 -7.80
CA PHE A 156 17.78 30.91 -8.44
C PHE A 156 17.85 30.33 -9.85
N ARG A 157 17.60 29.03 -10.00
CA ARG A 157 17.52 28.38 -11.32
C ARG A 157 16.51 29.05 -12.25
N ASP A 158 15.33 29.38 -11.75
CA ASP A 158 14.24 29.95 -12.55
C ASP A 158 14.51 31.40 -12.99
N PHE A 159 15.32 32.14 -12.23
CA PHE A 159 15.82 33.46 -12.62
C PHE A 159 16.67 33.40 -13.91
N PHE A 160 17.49 32.36 -14.07
CA PHE A 160 18.38 32.23 -15.24
C PHE A 160 17.74 31.53 -16.46
N ILE A 161 16.60 30.85 -16.30
CA ILE A 161 15.98 30.12 -17.42
C ILE A 161 14.91 30.98 -18.09
N ARG A 162 15.22 31.42 -19.32
CA ARG A 162 14.30 32.17 -20.19
C ARG A 162 13.08 31.32 -20.59
N ARG A 163 11.88 31.82 -20.31
CA ARG A 163 10.60 31.20 -20.72
C ARG A 163 10.29 31.57 -22.18
N LYS A 164 9.75 30.61 -22.93
CA LYS A 164 9.17 30.85 -24.26
C LYS A 164 7.67 30.55 -24.22
N SER A 165 6.88 31.39 -24.88
CA SER A 165 5.45 31.12 -25.09
C SER A 165 5.29 30.09 -26.22
N PHE A 166 4.32 29.21 -26.09
CA PHE A 166 3.90 28.26 -27.13
C PHE A 166 2.48 27.76 -26.82
N ASP A 167 1.81 27.28 -27.87
CA ASP A 167 0.44 26.81 -27.76
C ASP A 167 0.34 25.42 -27.14
N VAL A 168 -0.74 25.23 -26.38
CA VAL A 168 -1.14 23.94 -25.81
C VAL A 168 -2.58 23.64 -26.21
N HIS A 169 -2.95 22.36 -26.26
CA HIS A 169 -4.33 21.91 -26.25
C HIS A 169 -4.86 22.01 -24.81
N PRO A 170 -5.77 22.94 -24.52
CA PRO A 170 -6.41 23.02 -23.20
C PRO A 170 -7.52 21.96 -23.08
N ASN A 171 -8.08 21.81 -21.88
CA ASN A 171 -9.31 21.05 -21.62
C ASN A 171 -9.26 19.58 -22.07
N ILE A 172 -8.13 18.93 -21.79
CA ILE A 172 -7.95 17.50 -22.06
C ILE A 172 -8.85 16.69 -21.12
N LYS A 173 -9.56 15.73 -21.70
CA LYS A 173 -10.34 14.72 -20.95
C LYS A 173 -9.59 13.40 -20.90
N ILE A 174 -9.70 12.72 -19.76
CA ILE A 174 -9.11 11.41 -19.52
C ILE A 174 -10.24 10.39 -19.49
N LYS A 175 -10.13 9.37 -20.33
CA LYS A 175 -11.21 8.40 -20.54
C LYS A 175 -11.26 7.37 -19.42
N PHE A 176 -10.10 6.88 -18.98
CA PHE A 176 -10.02 5.87 -17.93
C PHE A 176 -8.71 5.95 -17.16
N VAL A 177 -8.79 5.73 -15.85
CA VAL A 177 -7.63 5.62 -14.96
C VAL A 177 -7.74 4.36 -14.13
N GLY A 178 -6.86 3.38 -14.34
CA GLY A 178 -6.83 2.14 -13.57
C GLY A 178 -5.60 2.05 -12.69
N VAL A 179 -5.76 2.05 -11.37
CA VAL A 179 -4.63 1.99 -10.44
C VAL A 179 -4.74 0.83 -9.46
N TRP A 180 -3.60 0.17 -9.21
CA TRP A 180 -3.45 -0.80 -8.13
C TRP A 180 -2.64 -0.18 -7.00
N ASP A 181 -3.23 -0.18 -5.81
CA ASP A 181 -2.60 0.06 -4.52
C ASP A 181 -1.61 1.24 -4.52
N THR A 182 -2.09 2.43 -4.92
CA THR A 182 -1.26 3.65 -4.99
C THR A 182 -0.60 3.95 -3.66
N VAL A 183 0.73 4.06 -3.64
CA VAL A 183 1.49 4.46 -2.43
C VAL A 183 2.31 5.72 -2.71
N ASP A 184 2.78 6.36 -1.65
CA ASP A 184 3.59 7.57 -1.75
C ASP A 184 4.91 7.33 -2.50
N ALA A 185 5.47 8.40 -3.08
CA ALA A 185 6.71 8.38 -3.83
C ALA A 185 7.91 7.94 -2.96
N TYR A 186 7.86 8.18 -1.65
CA TYR A 186 8.90 7.80 -0.70
C TYR A 186 8.66 6.40 -0.14
N GLY A 187 9.57 5.46 -0.43
CA GLY A 187 9.52 4.11 0.14
C GLY A 187 10.43 3.89 1.36
N ILE A 188 10.81 4.95 2.07
CA ILE A 188 11.80 4.88 3.15
C ILE A 188 11.11 4.26 4.38
N PRO A 189 11.74 3.30 5.10
CA PRO A 189 11.11 2.60 6.21
C PRO A 189 10.85 3.47 7.46
N ILE A 190 11.42 4.69 7.49
CA ILE A 190 11.32 5.66 8.59
C ILE A 190 10.46 6.84 8.13
N ASP A 191 9.28 6.99 8.71
CA ASP A 191 8.29 8.01 8.30
C ASP A 191 8.76 9.43 8.63
N GLU A 192 9.53 9.61 9.71
CA GLU A 192 10.08 10.90 10.12
C GLU A 192 11.12 11.40 9.10
N LEU A 193 11.95 10.49 8.59
CA LEU A 193 12.92 10.78 7.54
C LEU A 193 12.20 11.13 6.23
N LYS A 194 11.13 10.40 5.90
CA LYS A 194 10.24 10.74 4.78
C LYS A 194 9.70 12.17 4.91
N GLN A 195 9.12 12.53 6.07
CA GLN A 195 8.59 13.87 6.31
C GLN A 195 9.67 14.95 6.21
N GLY A 196 10.89 14.66 6.69
CA GLY A 196 12.04 15.54 6.55
C GLY A 196 12.44 15.77 5.09
N ILE A 197 12.54 14.71 4.28
CA ILE A 197 12.90 14.79 2.86
C ILE A 197 11.82 15.56 2.08
N ASP A 198 10.55 15.25 2.29
CA ASP A 198 9.43 15.95 1.65
C ASP A 198 9.45 17.44 2.01
N ARG A 199 9.61 17.78 3.29
CA ARG A 199 9.60 19.16 3.77
C ARG A 199 10.79 19.98 3.29
N TYR A 200 12.00 19.42 3.32
CA TYR A 200 13.23 20.22 3.17
C TYR A 200 13.96 20.00 1.84
N ILE A 201 13.82 18.83 1.22
CA ILE A 201 14.67 18.42 0.09
C ILE A 201 13.88 18.40 -1.21
N TRP A 202 12.76 17.67 -1.26
CA TRP A 202 12.06 17.47 -2.52
C TRP A 202 10.59 17.12 -2.29
N PRO A 203 9.64 18.09 -2.22
CA PRO A 203 8.24 17.84 -1.86
C PRO A 203 7.52 17.06 -2.95
N LEU A 204 7.40 15.74 -2.81
CA LEU A 204 6.75 14.85 -3.77
C LEU A 204 5.39 14.43 -3.31
N ALA A 205 5.00 14.63 -2.05
CA ALA A 205 3.72 14.17 -1.57
C ALA A 205 2.57 14.59 -2.51
N LEU A 206 1.66 13.66 -2.78
CA LEU A 206 0.37 13.99 -3.39
C LEU A 206 -0.45 14.71 -2.32
N GLU A 207 -0.32 16.02 -2.24
CA GLU A 207 -1.00 16.85 -1.24
C GLU A 207 -2.53 16.97 -1.43
N ASP A 208 -3.06 16.35 -2.48
CA ASP A 208 -4.41 16.61 -2.98
C ASP A 208 -5.07 15.27 -3.37
N SER A 209 -6.00 14.83 -2.53
CA SER A 209 -6.83 13.64 -2.71
C SER A 209 -8.02 13.87 -3.63
N GLN A 210 -8.26 15.12 -4.08
CA GLN A 210 -9.47 15.46 -4.84
C GLN A 210 -9.48 14.78 -6.20
N PHE A 211 -10.65 14.24 -6.54
CA PHE A 211 -10.92 13.61 -7.82
C PHE A 211 -11.50 14.63 -8.79
N GLN A 212 -10.94 14.75 -10.01
CA GLN A 212 -11.39 15.72 -11.01
C GLN A 212 -12.51 15.12 -11.87
N ALA A 213 -13.71 15.05 -11.29
CA ALA A 213 -14.89 14.39 -11.91
C ALA A 213 -15.37 15.05 -13.22
N ASP A 214 -14.99 16.29 -13.47
CA ASP A 214 -15.32 17.05 -14.68
C ASP A 214 -14.46 16.64 -15.90
N ARG A 215 -13.25 16.14 -15.66
CA ARG A 215 -12.26 15.84 -16.70
C ARG A 215 -11.81 14.38 -16.75
N ILE A 216 -12.17 13.57 -15.75
CA ILE A 216 -11.92 12.13 -15.73
C ILE A 216 -13.26 11.42 -15.83
N ASP A 217 -13.46 10.65 -16.91
CA ASP A 217 -14.72 9.94 -17.17
C ASP A 217 -14.89 8.75 -16.21
N LYS A 218 -13.83 7.96 -15.97
CA LYS A 218 -13.83 6.81 -15.06
C LYS A 218 -12.46 6.61 -14.40
N ALA A 219 -12.45 6.31 -13.10
CA ALA A 219 -11.27 5.94 -12.33
C ALA A 219 -11.56 4.74 -11.43
N CYS A 220 -10.69 3.74 -11.48
CA CYS A 220 -10.79 2.51 -10.72
C CYS A 220 -9.52 2.33 -9.88
N HIS A 221 -9.69 2.10 -8.57
CA HIS A 221 -8.57 1.86 -7.64
C HIS A 221 -8.76 0.53 -6.92
N ALA A 222 -7.95 -0.47 -7.25
CA ALA A 222 -7.89 -1.74 -6.51
C ALA A 222 -6.90 -1.63 -5.34
N ILE A 223 -7.35 -1.89 -4.12
CA ILE A 223 -6.59 -1.64 -2.88
C ILE A 223 -6.42 -2.94 -2.10
N GLY A 224 -5.22 -3.20 -1.57
CA GLY A 224 -5.01 -4.35 -0.67
C GLY A 224 -5.51 -4.08 0.74
N ILE A 225 -6.17 -5.03 1.38
CA ILE A 225 -6.64 -4.85 2.77
C ILE A 225 -5.58 -5.21 3.82
N ASP A 226 -4.66 -6.14 3.50
CA ASP A 226 -3.83 -6.81 4.51
C ASP A 226 -2.40 -6.26 4.70
N ASP A 227 -1.99 -5.21 3.98
CA ASP A 227 -0.61 -4.70 4.11
C ASP A 227 -0.38 -4.01 5.46
N LYS A 228 0.63 -4.47 6.22
CA LYS A 228 0.90 -4.04 7.59
C LYS A 228 1.99 -2.95 7.69
N ARG A 229 2.40 -2.37 6.56
CA ARG A 229 3.48 -1.36 6.51
C ARG A 229 2.87 0.03 6.32
N THR A 230 3.13 0.94 7.25
CA THR A 230 2.62 2.32 7.20
C THR A 230 3.01 3.05 5.90
N THR A 231 4.25 2.87 5.44
CA THR A 231 4.74 3.48 4.18
C THR A 231 4.00 3.00 2.93
N PHE A 232 3.33 1.84 3.01
CA PHE A 232 2.51 1.27 1.95
C PHE A 232 1.01 1.48 2.18
N HIS A 233 0.62 2.39 3.07
CA HIS A 233 -0.77 2.80 3.16
C HIS A 233 -1.21 3.48 1.87
N PRO A 234 -2.40 3.14 1.35
CA PRO A 234 -2.82 3.59 0.04
C PRO A 234 -3.17 5.08 0.09
N LEU A 235 -2.77 5.81 -0.94
CA LEU A 235 -3.22 7.18 -1.18
C LEU A 235 -4.58 7.10 -1.86
N LEU A 236 -5.65 7.26 -1.09
CA LEU A 236 -7.02 7.21 -1.56
C LEU A 236 -7.43 8.50 -2.29
N TRP A 237 -8.49 8.45 -3.08
CA TRP A 237 -9.20 9.61 -3.58
C TRP A 237 -10.34 9.99 -2.63
N ASP A 238 -10.58 11.28 -2.51
CA ASP A 238 -11.71 11.81 -1.76
C ASP A 238 -13.00 11.62 -2.55
N GLU A 239 -14.00 11.03 -1.90
CA GLU A 239 -15.34 10.80 -2.46
C GLU A 239 -16.34 11.87 -1.98
N SER A 240 -15.90 12.94 -1.31
CA SER A 240 -16.81 14.00 -0.83
C SER A 240 -17.61 14.70 -1.94
N GLU A 241 -17.06 14.78 -3.15
CA GLU A 241 -17.75 15.35 -4.31
C GLU A 241 -18.74 14.37 -4.97
N GLN A 242 -18.62 13.07 -4.67
CA GLN A 242 -19.68 12.11 -4.96
C GLN A 242 -20.73 12.28 -3.86
N SER A 243 -21.74 13.08 -4.14
CA SER A 243 -22.77 13.56 -3.21
C SER A 243 -23.73 12.44 -2.76
N TRP A 244 -23.23 11.44 -2.04
CA TRP A 244 -24.05 10.38 -1.44
C TRP A 244 -24.15 10.65 0.07
N ASN A 245 -25.18 11.39 0.48
CA ASN A 245 -25.40 11.72 1.89
C ASN A 245 -26.28 10.68 2.61
N SER A 246 -26.89 9.74 1.88
CA SER A 246 -27.65 8.61 2.42
C SER A 246 -27.50 7.38 1.50
N LEU A 247 -27.79 6.19 2.05
CA LEU A 247 -27.81 4.93 1.29
C LEU A 247 -28.76 4.98 0.08
N GLU A 248 -29.87 5.71 0.19
CA GLU A 248 -30.87 5.83 -0.88
C GLU A 248 -30.33 6.56 -2.11
N GLN A 249 -29.31 7.41 -1.92
CA GLN A 249 -28.68 8.17 -2.98
C GLN A 249 -27.55 7.41 -3.66
N LEU A 250 -26.99 6.38 -3.03
CA LEU A 250 -25.95 5.55 -3.65
C LEU A 250 -26.44 5.02 -4.99
N PRO A 251 -25.59 4.88 -6.04
CA PRO A 251 -25.96 4.34 -7.36
C PRO A 251 -26.67 2.97 -7.32
N THR A 252 -26.97 2.32 -8.43
CA THR A 252 -27.39 0.89 -8.42
C THR A 252 -26.28 -0.05 -8.92
N SER A 253 -25.26 0.50 -9.58
CA SER A 253 -24.10 -0.24 -10.06
C SER A 253 -22.84 0.63 -9.96
N THR A 254 -21.66 0.00 -9.87
CA THR A 254 -20.38 0.69 -10.06
C THR A 254 -20.23 1.24 -11.48
N ASP A 255 -21.02 0.77 -12.45
CA ASP A 255 -21.01 1.27 -13.83
C ASP A 255 -21.33 2.77 -13.93
N ASP A 256 -22.18 3.27 -13.03
CA ASP A 256 -22.60 4.67 -13.00
C ASP A 256 -21.60 5.58 -12.24
N GLU A 257 -20.66 4.98 -11.51
CA GLU A 257 -19.68 5.72 -10.74
C GLU A 257 -18.52 6.21 -11.61
N LYS A 258 -18.15 7.48 -11.47
CA LYS A 258 -16.93 8.00 -12.09
C LYS A 258 -15.66 7.59 -11.34
N LEU A 259 -15.75 7.34 -10.04
CA LEU A 259 -14.64 6.89 -9.21
C LEU A 259 -15.11 5.69 -8.38
N THR A 260 -14.39 4.59 -8.50
CA THR A 260 -14.67 3.32 -7.84
C THR A 260 -13.40 2.83 -7.15
N GLN A 261 -13.41 2.81 -5.81
CA GLN A 261 -12.30 2.35 -4.98
C GLN A 261 -12.71 1.06 -4.26
N VAL A 262 -12.04 -0.06 -4.56
CA VAL A 262 -12.44 -1.39 -4.09
C VAL A 262 -11.30 -2.06 -3.34
N PHE A 263 -11.59 -2.57 -2.15
CA PHE A 263 -10.66 -3.30 -1.29
C PHE A 263 -10.71 -4.80 -1.61
N PHE A 264 -9.55 -5.38 -1.94
CA PHE A 264 -9.34 -6.78 -2.24
C PHE A 264 -8.58 -7.49 -1.12
N ALA A 265 -8.80 -8.80 -0.99
CA ALA A 265 -7.99 -9.64 -0.13
C ALA A 265 -6.52 -9.65 -0.59
N GLY A 266 -5.59 -9.52 0.34
CA GLY A 266 -4.16 -9.53 0.07
C GLY A 266 -3.39 -8.27 0.48
N VAL A 267 -2.06 -8.41 0.53
CA VAL A 267 -1.12 -7.30 0.70
C VAL A 267 -0.82 -6.60 -0.64
N HIS A 268 0.02 -5.56 -0.62
CA HIS A 268 0.34 -4.71 -1.79
C HIS A 268 0.57 -5.45 -3.11
N ALA A 269 1.45 -6.47 -3.12
CA ALA A 269 1.77 -7.24 -4.32
C ALA A 269 0.86 -8.47 -4.53
N ASN A 270 0.03 -8.84 -3.56
CA ASN A 270 -1.11 -9.73 -3.82
C ASN A 270 -2.20 -8.99 -4.63
N VAL A 271 -2.23 -7.65 -4.63
CA VAL A 271 -3.17 -6.87 -5.46
C VAL A 271 -2.54 -6.38 -6.77
N GLY A 272 -1.30 -5.90 -6.75
CA GLY A 272 -0.65 -5.38 -7.96
C GLY A 272 0.24 -6.37 -8.73
N GLY A 273 0.49 -7.55 -8.17
CA GLY A 273 1.39 -8.56 -8.73
C GLY A 273 2.87 -8.33 -8.41
N GLY A 274 3.70 -9.29 -8.81
CA GLY A 274 5.16 -9.30 -8.60
C GLY A 274 5.67 -10.37 -7.64
N TYR A 275 4.80 -11.19 -7.05
CA TYR A 275 5.17 -12.38 -6.29
C TYR A 275 5.34 -13.62 -7.19
N PRO A 276 6.07 -14.65 -6.72
CA PRO A 276 6.17 -15.93 -7.41
C PRO A 276 4.84 -16.64 -7.63
N ASP A 277 4.01 -16.70 -6.59
CA ASP A 277 2.61 -17.10 -6.69
C ASP A 277 1.79 -15.82 -6.87
N ASP A 278 1.19 -15.69 -8.04
CA ASP A 278 0.50 -14.49 -8.50
C ASP A 278 -1.03 -14.68 -8.59
N ALA A 279 -1.56 -15.84 -8.20
CA ALA A 279 -2.95 -16.20 -8.43
C ALA A 279 -3.93 -15.20 -7.79
N MET A 280 -3.62 -14.72 -6.57
CA MET A 280 -4.41 -13.67 -5.92
C MET A 280 -4.37 -12.34 -6.69
N SER A 281 -3.25 -12.00 -7.31
CA SER A 281 -3.11 -10.74 -8.05
C SER A 281 -3.91 -10.72 -9.35
N LEU A 282 -4.24 -11.89 -9.88
CA LEU A 282 -5.05 -11.98 -11.08
C LEU A 282 -6.53 -11.65 -10.82
N VAL A 283 -7.00 -11.72 -9.56
CA VAL A 283 -8.38 -11.31 -9.19
C VAL A 283 -8.62 -9.82 -9.44
N PRO A 284 -7.85 -8.87 -8.85
CA PRO A 284 -7.99 -7.45 -9.14
C PRO A 284 -7.52 -7.08 -10.57
N LEU A 285 -6.73 -7.92 -11.24
CA LEU A 285 -6.45 -7.73 -12.67
C LEU A 285 -7.70 -8.01 -13.51
N ASN A 286 -8.38 -9.14 -13.27
CA ASN A 286 -9.62 -9.49 -13.96
C ASN A 286 -10.68 -8.40 -13.78
N TRP A 287 -10.85 -7.91 -12.55
CA TRP A 287 -11.74 -6.78 -12.27
C TRP A 287 -11.36 -5.53 -13.08
N MET A 288 -10.09 -5.12 -13.06
CA MET A 288 -9.64 -3.96 -13.82
C MET A 288 -9.83 -4.13 -15.35
N LEU A 289 -9.63 -5.34 -15.88
CA LEU A 289 -9.86 -5.64 -17.29
C LEU A 289 -11.33 -5.52 -17.67
N LYS A 290 -12.26 -6.00 -16.82
CA LYS A 290 -13.71 -5.82 -17.01
C LYS A 290 -14.05 -4.33 -17.09
N GLU A 291 -13.62 -3.54 -16.10
CA GLU A 291 -13.87 -2.10 -16.05
C GLU A 291 -13.28 -1.34 -17.25
N ALA A 292 -12.05 -1.68 -17.64
CA ALA A 292 -11.40 -1.08 -18.78
C ALA A 292 -12.07 -1.47 -20.12
N THR A 293 -12.61 -2.69 -20.22
CA THR A 293 -13.37 -3.16 -21.39
C THR A 293 -14.69 -2.41 -21.52
N LYS A 294 -15.42 -2.20 -20.41
CA LYS A 294 -16.61 -1.33 -20.37
C LYS A 294 -16.32 0.09 -20.81
N ALA A 295 -15.15 0.62 -20.44
CA ALA A 295 -14.65 1.92 -20.90
C ALA A 295 -14.12 1.93 -22.35
N GLY A 296 -14.22 0.80 -23.06
CA GLY A 296 -13.94 0.67 -24.49
C GLY A 296 -12.54 0.14 -24.84
N LEU A 297 -11.69 -0.28 -23.91
CA LEU A 297 -10.43 -0.94 -24.30
C LEU A 297 -10.66 -2.33 -24.88
N ALA A 298 -9.88 -2.68 -25.89
CA ALA A 298 -9.85 -4.00 -26.49
C ALA A 298 -8.68 -4.82 -25.93
N PHE A 299 -8.95 -6.06 -25.55
CA PHE A 299 -7.97 -7.02 -25.06
C PHE A 299 -8.08 -8.33 -25.85
N SER A 300 -6.99 -9.08 -25.89
CA SER A 300 -7.00 -10.44 -26.42
C SER A 300 -7.92 -11.34 -25.58
N GLN A 301 -8.86 -12.02 -26.24
CA GLN A 301 -9.79 -12.93 -25.57
C GLN A 301 -9.08 -14.10 -24.89
N SER A 302 -8.00 -14.61 -25.50
CA SER A 302 -7.20 -15.70 -24.89
C SER A 302 -6.50 -15.24 -23.62
N ALA A 303 -6.02 -14.01 -23.59
CA ALA A 303 -5.38 -13.44 -22.39
C ALA A 303 -6.39 -13.25 -21.25
N ILE A 304 -7.61 -12.78 -21.56
CA ILE A 304 -8.70 -12.68 -20.56
C ILE A 304 -9.01 -14.05 -19.97
N GLN A 305 -9.20 -15.07 -20.82
CA GLN A 305 -9.52 -16.43 -20.38
C GLN A 305 -8.42 -17.03 -19.51
N GLU A 306 -7.15 -16.86 -19.89
CA GLU A 306 -6.01 -17.33 -19.10
C GLU A 306 -5.98 -16.68 -17.71
N ILE A 307 -6.20 -15.36 -17.65
CA ILE A 307 -6.24 -14.62 -16.37
C ILE A 307 -7.40 -15.12 -15.50
N GLN A 308 -8.59 -15.32 -16.06
CA GLN A 308 -9.76 -15.81 -15.34
C GLN A 308 -9.56 -17.22 -14.78
N GLN A 309 -8.95 -18.12 -15.55
CA GLN A 309 -8.66 -19.50 -15.12
C GLN A 309 -7.62 -19.56 -14.00
N LYS A 310 -6.65 -18.65 -13.98
CA LYS A 310 -5.57 -18.61 -12.99
C LYS A 310 -5.89 -17.76 -11.76
N ALA A 311 -6.88 -16.87 -11.84
CA ALA A 311 -7.24 -15.97 -10.75
C ALA A 311 -7.88 -16.72 -9.58
N GLN A 312 -7.21 -16.74 -8.42
CA GLN A 312 -7.66 -17.47 -7.22
C GLN A 312 -7.73 -16.55 -5.99
N PRO A 313 -8.93 -16.24 -5.46
CA PRO A 313 -9.10 -15.50 -4.21
C PRO A 313 -8.42 -16.16 -3.01
N CYS A 314 -8.36 -17.49 -3.00
CA CYS A 314 -7.76 -18.31 -1.94
C CYS A 314 -6.29 -18.67 -2.19
N GLY A 315 -5.63 -18.02 -3.17
CA GLY A 315 -4.18 -18.21 -3.41
C GLY A 315 -3.31 -17.78 -2.23
N ARG A 316 -1.98 -17.85 -2.35
CA ARG A 316 -1.07 -17.58 -1.22
C ARG A 316 -1.12 -16.12 -0.74
N LEU A 317 -1.46 -15.93 0.54
CA LEU A 317 -1.30 -14.64 1.23
C LEU A 317 0.15 -14.47 1.72
N TYR A 318 0.81 -13.40 1.29
CA TYR A 318 2.19 -13.13 1.67
C TYR A 318 2.28 -12.22 2.91
N ASP A 319 3.28 -12.45 3.77
CA ASP A 319 3.60 -11.51 4.84
C ASP A 319 4.37 -10.29 4.29
N SER A 320 3.68 -9.16 4.21
CA SER A 320 4.23 -7.86 3.78
C SER A 320 5.48 -7.42 4.57
N ARG A 321 5.69 -7.96 5.77
CA ARG A 321 6.77 -7.59 6.69
C ARG A 321 7.82 -8.70 6.86
N ALA A 322 7.83 -9.71 6.02
CA ALA A 322 8.84 -10.77 6.07
C ALA A 322 10.27 -10.23 5.85
N GLY A 323 11.25 -10.84 6.52
CA GLY A 323 12.68 -10.49 6.39
C GLY A 323 12.99 -9.04 6.78
N PHE A 324 13.75 -8.34 5.94
CA PHE A 324 14.11 -6.92 6.17
C PHE A 324 12.91 -5.97 6.11
N ALA A 325 11.77 -6.38 5.55
CA ALA A 325 10.56 -5.57 5.56
C ALA A 325 9.95 -5.44 6.98
N SER A 326 10.44 -6.21 7.95
CA SER A 326 10.09 -6.07 9.36
C SER A 326 10.51 -4.74 9.99
N TYR A 327 11.42 -4.00 9.35
CA TYR A 327 11.85 -2.66 9.79
C TYR A 327 10.98 -1.52 9.29
N TYR A 328 10.03 -1.75 8.37
CA TYR A 328 8.99 -0.76 8.11
C TYR A 328 8.16 -0.57 9.38
N ARG A 329 7.57 0.60 9.59
CA ARG A 329 6.63 0.82 10.69
C ARG A 329 5.44 -0.13 10.61
N TYR A 330 5.11 -0.77 11.74
CA TYR A 330 3.98 -1.70 11.85
C TYR A 330 2.67 -0.94 12.06
N GLU A 331 1.76 -1.06 11.10
CA GLU A 331 0.41 -0.54 11.20
C GLU A 331 -0.53 -1.24 10.21
N PRO A 332 -1.51 -2.03 10.69
CA PRO A 332 -2.61 -2.50 9.85
C PRO A 332 -3.35 -1.32 9.20
N ARG A 333 -3.88 -1.52 8.00
CA ARG A 333 -4.65 -0.48 7.30
C ARG A 333 -5.94 -0.15 8.03
N HIS A 334 -6.45 1.06 7.80
CA HIS A 334 -7.76 1.47 8.28
C HIS A 334 -8.74 1.37 7.12
N PHE A 335 -9.88 0.72 7.33
CA PHE A 335 -10.89 0.47 6.31
C PHE A 335 -11.77 1.70 6.01
N ALA A 336 -11.78 2.69 6.90
CA ALA A 336 -12.28 4.04 6.67
C ALA A 336 -11.39 4.98 7.50
N PRO A 337 -10.41 5.69 6.91
CA PRO A 337 -9.55 6.56 7.69
C PRO A 337 -10.40 7.64 8.38
N PRO A 338 -10.11 7.98 9.64
CA PRO A 338 -10.85 9.02 10.35
C PRO A 338 -10.79 10.32 9.56
N ARG A 339 -11.89 11.08 9.55
CA ARG A 339 -12.01 12.36 8.85
C ARG A 339 -11.04 13.38 9.45
N ASP A 340 -9.81 13.41 8.97
CA ASP A 340 -8.83 14.46 9.24
C ASP A 340 -8.64 15.34 7.99
N LYS A 341 -7.98 16.49 8.14
CA LYS A 341 -7.79 17.46 7.03
C LYS A 341 -6.85 16.96 5.91
N GLN A 342 -6.24 15.79 6.03
CA GLN A 342 -5.25 15.24 5.09
C GLN A 342 -5.66 13.89 4.49
N SER A 343 -6.69 13.25 5.04
CA SER A 343 -7.17 11.93 4.65
C SER A 343 -8.39 12.06 3.74
N ALA A 344 -8.45 11.23 2.71
CA ALA A 344 -9.61 11.13 1.84
C ALA A 344 -10.84 10.68 2.64
N TYR A 345 -11.97 11.35 2.43
CA TYR A 345 -13.25 10.91 2.96
C TYR A 345 -13.88 9.88 2.02
N ILE A 346 -14.16 8.68 2.54
CA ILE A 346 -14.89 7.62 1.83
C ILE A 346 -16.10 7.27 2.69
N PRO A 347 -17.31 7.72 2.34
CA PRO A 347 -18.50 7.48 3.15
C PRO A 347 -18.90 6.00 3.18
N PHE A 348 -18.73 5.30 2.05
CA PHE A 348 -19.14 3.90 1.89
C PHE A 348 -18.01 3.08 1.24
N PRO A 349 -17.02 2.61 2.02
CA PRO A 349 -15.94 1.77 1.51
C PRO A 349 -16.47 0.47 0.88
N LYS A 350 -15.86 0.09 -0.25
CA LYS A 350 -16.30 -1.06 -1.05
C LYS A 350 -15.34 -2.23 -0.92
N ILE A 351 -15.84 -3.45 -0.69
CA ILE A 351 -15.02 -4.67 -0.72
C ILE A 351 -15.36 -5.52 -1.92
N HIS A 352 -14.35 -6.18 -2.46
CA HIS A 352 -14.53 -7.22 -3.46
C HIS A 352 -14.88 -8.55 -2.77
N GLU A 353 -15.78 -9.32 -3.36
CA GLU A 353 -16.22 -10.65 -2.90
C GLU A 353 -15.08 -11.60 -2.51
N SER A 354 -13.89 -11.44 -3.10
CA SER A 354 -12.68 -12.18 -2.73
C SER A 354 -12.36 -12.16 -1.23
N VAL A 355 -12.73 -11.08 -0.53
CA VAL A 355 -12.55 -10.97 0.93
C VAL A 355 -13.49 -11.93 1.64
N LEU A 356 -14.77 -11.93 1.26
CA LEU A 356 -15.81 -12.79 1.82
C LEU A 356 -15.52 -14.26 1.54
N VAL A 357 -15.21 -14.59 0.29
CA VAL A 357 -14.85 -15.95 -0.14
C VAL A 357 -13.68 -16.49 0.69
N ARG A 358 -12.66 -15.67 0.96
CA ARG A 358 -11.51 -16.10 1.75
C ARG A 358 -11.84 -16.28 3.23
N ILE A 359 -12.69 -15.43 3.81
CA ILE A 359 -13.18 -15.59 5.19
C ILE A 359 -14.00 -16.89 5.29
N ALA A 360 -14.96 -17.08 4.39
CA ALA A 360 -15.86 -18.23 4.32
C ALA A 360 -15.14 -19.56 4.18
N THR A 361 -14.16 -19.64 3.29
CA THR A 361 -13.34 -20.84 3.11
C THR A 361 -12.40 -21.14 4.29
N GLY A 362 -12.18 -20.17 5.19
CA GLY A 362 -11.24 -20.31 6.30
C GLY A 362 -9.77 -20.49 5.87
N THR A 363 -9.45 -20.25 4.60
CA THR A 363 -8.09 -20.42 4.06
C THR A 363 -7.10 -19.58 4.86
N ASP A 364 -6.01 -20.19 5.35
CA ASP A 364 -5.00 -19.54 6.20
C ASP A 364 -5.53 -18.91 7.50
N ALA A 365 -6.71 -19.33 7.99
CA ALA A 365 -7.41 -18.66 9.09
C ALA A 365 -7.61 -17.16 8.80
N TYR A 366 -7.94 -16.82 7.55
CA TYR A 366 -8.04 -15.45 7.08
C TYR A 366 -9.13 -14.67 7.80
N ALA A 367 -8.72 -13.56 8.42
CA ALA A 367 -9.56 -12.69 9.19
C ALA A 367 -8.96 -11.28 9.22
N PRO A 368 -9.40 -10.38 8.31
CA PRO A 368 -8.82 -9.04 8.24
C PRO A 368 -9.18 -8.24 9.50
N VAL A 369 -8.14 -7.77 10.20
CA VAL A 369 -8.27 -6.92 11.41
C VAL A 369 -8.96 -5.58 11.09
N THR A 370 -8.89 -5.18 9.83
CA THR A 370 -9.18 -3.82 9.38
C THR A 370 -10.66 -3.56 9.15
N LEU A 371 -11.47 -4.60 8.88
CA LEU A 371 -12.92 -4.41 8.72
C LEU A 371 -13.53 -3.98 10.07
N PRO A 372 -14.44 -3.00 10.08
CA PRO A 372 -15.07 -2.52 11.30
C PRO A 372 -15.90 -3.64 11.95
N ALA A 373 -16.05 -3.57 13.27
CA ALA A 373 -16.93 -4.46 13.98
C ALA A 373 -18.33 -3.89 14.03
N GLY A 374 -19.31 -4.79 14.06
CA GLY A 374 -20.70 -4.46 13.83
C GLY A 374 -21.16 -4.81 12.42
N CYS A 375 -22.42 -5.22 12.34
CA CYS A 375 -23.13 -5.49 11.11
C CYS A 375 -23.85 -4.23 10.71
N ASP A 376 -23.07 -3.20 10.38
CA ASP A 376 -23.63 -2.04 9.72
C ASP A 376 -23.29 -2.12 8.22
N PRO A 377 -24.05 -2.93 7.42
CA PRO A 377 -23.97 -2.92 5.97
C PRO A 377 -24.12 -1.52 5.41
N ALA A 378 -24.75 -0.60 6.15
CA ALA A 378 -24.85 0.78 5.73
C ALA A 378 -23.49 1.45 5.57
N ARG A 379 -22.39 0.86 6.05
CA ARG A 379 -21.04 1.41 5.94
C ARG A 379 -20.12 0.62 5.02
N ILE A 380 -20.52 -0.55 4.53
CA ILE A 380 -19.66 -1.39 3.66
C ILE A 380 -20.50 -1.92 2.51
N VAL A 381 -20.04 -1.68 1.28
CA VAL A 381 -20.70 -2.22 0.09
C VAL A 381 -19.88 -3.33 -0.53
N VAL A 382 -20.52 -4.46 -0.84
CA VAL A 382 -19.92 -5.49 -1.69
C VAL A 382 -20.10 -5.04 -3.13
N GLU A 383 -19.01 -4.95 -3.90
CA GLU A 383 -18.98 -4.27 -5.20
C GLU A 383 -20.08 -4.72 -6.18
N GLU A 384 -20.40 -6.02 -6.24
CA GLU A 384 -21.44 -6.53 -7.15
C GLU A 384 -22.85 -6.53 -6.56
N HIS A 385 -23.06 -6.21 -5.27
CA HIS A 385 -24.40 -6.26 -4.63
C HIS A 385 -24.87 -4.85 -4.31
N TRP A 386 -24.66 -3.97 -5.28
CA TRP A 386 -24.95 -2.56 -5.15
C TRP A 386 -26.46 -2.29 -5.22
N GLU A 387 -27.21 -3.07 -6.00
CA GLU A 387 -28.68 -3.01 -6.12
C GLU A 387 -29.39 -3.39 -4.81
N ASP A 388 -28.79 -4.35 -4.12
CA ASP A 388 -29.25 -4.94 -2.87
C ASP A 388 -29.17 -3.93 -1.71
N VAL A 389 -28.12 -3.10 -1.63
CA VAL A 389 -27.91 -2.11 -0.55
C VAL A 389 -29.12 -1.17 -0.33
N ARG A 390 -29.88 -0.83 -1.39
CA ARG A 390 -31.08 0.01 -1.28
C ARG A 390 -32.31 -0.75 -0.76
N ALA A 391 -32.39 -2.05 -0.97
CA ALA A 391 -33.45 -2.90 -0.41
C ALA A 391 -33.18 -3.25 1.07
N TYR A 392 -31.90 -3.30 1.47
CA TYR A 392 -31.44 -3.67 2.81
C TYR A 392 -31.37 -2.51 3.82
N SER A 393 -31.66 -1.27 3.42
CA SER A 393 -31.59 -0.08 4.30
C SER A 393 -32.64 -0.04 5.42
N GLY A 394 -33.51 -1.05 5.52
CA GLY A 394 -34.56 -1.16 6.53
C GLY A 394 -34.33 -2.16 7.66
N VAL A 395 -33.26 -2.96 7.64
CA VAL A 395 -33.03 -4.04 8.62
C VAL A 395 -31.55 -4.14 9.00
N GLU A 396 -31.25 -4.24 10.31
CA GLU A 396 -29.92 -4.56 10.86
C GLU A 396 -29.45 -5.96 10.38
N GLN A 397 -29.01 -6.09 9.13
CA GLN A 397 -28.56 -7.37 8.59
C GLN A 397 -27.04 -7.49 8.51
N ASN A 398 -26.56 -8.73 8.59
CA ASN A 398 -25.15 -9.06 8.58
C ASN A 398 -24.62 -9.01 7.13
N ILE A 399 -23.46 -8.40 6.87
CA ILE A 399 -22.77 -8.47 5.55
C ILE A 399 -22.41 -9.92 5.15
N PHE A 400 -22.54 -10.85 6.09
CA PHE A 400 -22.39 -12.28 5.90
C PHE A 400 -23.75 -13.00 6.01
N SER A 401 -24.80 -12.50 5.36
CA SER A 401 -26.13 -13.13 5.31
C SER A 401 -26.35 -13.93 4.03
N LEU A 402 -27.47 -14.66 3.97
CA LEU A 402 -27.95 -15.33 2.77
C LEU A 402 -28.07 -14.39 1.56
N ASP A 403 -28.50 -13.16 1.79
CA ASP A 403 -28.59 -12.14 0.75
C ASP A 403 -27.21 -11.81 0.15
N ALA A 404 -26.19 -11.68 1.01
CA ALA A 404 -24.81 -11.52 0.57
C ALA A 404 -24.28 -12.73 -0.21
N TYR A 405 -24.72 -13.95 0.10
CA TYR A 405 -24.41 -15.12 -0.71
C TYR A 405 -25.10 -15.08 -2.10
N ALA A 406 -26.40 -14.75 -2.12
CA ALA A 406 -27.20 -14.74 -3.33
C ALA A 406 -26.63 -13.76 -4.37
N GLY A 407 -26.09 -12.63 -3.91
CA GLY A 407 -25.46 -11.66 -4.78
C GLY A 407 -24.11 -12.09 -5.38
N LEU A 408 -23.34 -13.00 -4.76
CA LEU A 408 -21.99 -13.37 -5.25
C LEU A 408 -22.06 -13.76 -6.73
N ASN A 409 -21.10 -13.32 -7.56
CA ASN A 409 -21.09 -13.78 -8.94
C ASN A 409 -20.79 -15.29 -9.03
N ASP A 410 -20.93 -15.81 -10.25
CA ASP A 410 -20.58 -17.20 -10.56
C ASP A 410 -19.15 -17.55 -10.15
N PHE A 411 -18.23 -16.58 -10.20
CA PHE A 411 -16.85 -16.77 -9.79
C PHE A 411 -16.74 -16.96 -8.27
N GLY A 412 -17.33 -16.10 -7.44
CA GLY A 412 -17.39 -16.24 -5.98
C GLY A 412 -18.10 -17.52 -5.54
N LYS A 413 -19.26 -17.82 -6.13
CA LYS A 413 -20.03 -19.06 -5.88
C LYS A 413 -19.23 -20.32 -6.24
N ALA A 414 -18.54 -20.31 -7.39
CA ALA A 414 -17.70 -21.42 -7.82
C ALA A 414 -16.52 -21.66 -6.86
N TYR A 415 -15.90 -20.61 -6.32
CA TYR A 415 -14.81 -20.75 -5.35
C TYR A 415 -15.23 -21.39 -4.05
N LEU A 416 -16.43 -21.05 -3.59
CA LEU A 416 -17.01 -21.71 -2.42
C LEU A 416 -17.44 -23.16 -2.72
N LYS A 417 -17.41 -23.58 -3.99
CA LYS A 417 -17.91 -24.88 -4.49
C LYS A 417 -19.39 -25.10 -4.17
N ILE A 418 -20.17 -24.04 -4.18
CA ILE A 418 -21.56 -24.07 -3.74
C ILE A 418 -22.45 -24.04 -4.98
N GLY A 419 -23.27 -25.07 -5.13
CA GLY A 419 -24.17 -25.22 -6.28
C GLY A 419 -25.56 -24.62 -6.06
N THR A 420 -25.95 -24.41 -4.80
CA THR A 420 -27.30 -23.98 -4.41
C THR A 420 -27.29 -22.81 -3.44
N VAL A 421 -28.41 -22.07 -3.35
CA VAL A 421 -28.57 -20.94 -2.42
C VAL A 421 -28.55 -21.37 -0.96
N SER A 422 -29.10 -22.54 -0.64
CA SER A 422 -29.14 -23.08 0.72
C SER A 422 -27.75 -23.51 1.23
N GLU A 423 -26.97 -24.23 0.43
CA GLU A 423 -25.59 -24.61 0.81
C GLU A 423 -24.70 -23.37 1.00
N GLY A 424 -25.02 -22.31 0.27
CA GLY A 424 -24.38 -20.99 0.31
C GLY A 424 -24.69 -20.21 1.57
N ALA A 425 -25.98 -20.19 1.89
CA ALA A 425 -26.51 -19.65 3.13
C ALA A 425 -25.73 -20.22 4.30
N ASP A 426 -25.61 -21.54 4.40
CA ASP A 426 -24.97 -22.18 5.54
C ASP A 426 -23.50 -21.76 5.69
N VAL A 427 -22.75 -21.66 4.59
CA VAL A 427 -21.33 -21.27 4.63
C VAL A 427 -21.14 -19.80 5.02
N ILE A 428 -21.99 -18.90 4.50
CA ILE A 428 -21.90 -17.46 4.74
C ILE A 428 -22.51 -17.07 6.09
N GLU A 429 -23.66 -17.64 6.47
CA GLU A 429 -24.30 -17.43 7.79
C GLU A 429 -23.45 -17.91 8.97
N ASN A 430 -22.60 -18.92 8.75
CA ASN A 430 -21.62 -19.35 9.73
C ASN A 430 -20.58 -18.27 10.07
N ILE A 431 -20.39 -17.26 9.20
CA ILE A 431 -19.61 -16.06 9.49
C ILE A 431 -20.53 -15.08 10.25
N ARG A 432 -20.53 -15.18 11.57
CA ARG A 432 -21.37 -14.28 12.38
C ARG A 432 -20.81 -12.87 12.40
N CYS A 433 -21.73 -11.94 12.67
CA CYS A 433 -21.45 -10.54 12.91
C CYS A 433 -20.22 -10.36 13.80
N PRO A 434 -19.26 -9.50 13.41
CA PRO A 434 -18.03 -9.41 14.16
C PRO A 434 -18.25 -8.81 15.56
N ASP A 435 -17.83 -9.53 16.59
CA ASP A 435 -18.03 -9.13 17.98
C ASP A 435 -17.15 -7.93 18.35
N LEU A 436 -17.79 -6.80 18.68
CA LEU A 436 -17.16 -5.54 19.10
C LEU A 436 -16.09 -5.77 20.18
N HIS A 437 -16.33 -6.68 21.13
CA HIS A 437 -15.40 -6.97 22.22
C HIS A 437 -14.09 -7.60 21.72
N PHE A 438 -14.18 -8.54 20.78
CA PHE A 438 -12.99 -9.17 20.19
C PHE A 438 -12.26 -8.22 19.26
N GLN A 439 -12.96 -7.29 18.63
CA GLN A 439 -12.32 -6.23 17.86
C GLN A 439 -11.44 -5.35 18.75
N GLU A 440 -11.96 -4.87 19.87
CA GLU A 440 -11.18 -4.08 20.84
C GLU A 440 -9.95 -4.85 21.33
N LEU A 441 -10.12 -6.11 21.71
CA LEU A 441 -9.02 -6.98 22.16
C LEU A 441 -7.95 -7.18 21.07
N THR A 442 -8.37 -7.23 19.81
CA THR A 442 -7.46 -7.34 18.67
C THR A 442 -6.67 -6.04 18.51
N TRP A 443 -7.32 -4.88 18.55
CA TRP A 443 -6.67 -3.56 18.46
C TRP A 443 -5.75 -3.27 19.65
N ASP A 444 -6.09 -3.73 20.86
CA ASP A 444 -5.19 -3.69 22.03
C ASP A 444 -3.91 -4.50 21.78
N THR A 445 -4.03 -5.63 21.08
CA THR A 445 -2.88 -6.48 20.74
C THR A 445 -2.03 -5.85 19.64
N VAL A 446 -2.67 -5.21 18.65
CA VAL A 446 -2.01 -4.38 17.63
C VAL A 446 -1.19 -3.26 18.30
N TRP A 447 -1.71 -2.63 19.35
CA TRP A 447 -0.95 -1.64 20.11
C TRP A 447 0.31 -2.24 20.74
N TRP A 448 0.20 -3.40 21.41
CA TRP A 448 1.38 -4.10 21.95
C TRP A 448 2.38 -4.53 20.87
N ARG A 449 1.88 -4.85 19.66
CA ARG A 449 2.74 -5.13 18.52
C ARG A 449 3.54 -3.90 18.09
N ARG A 450 2.94 -2.71 18.12
CA ARG A 450 3.63 -1.43 17.87
C ARG A 450 4.72 -1.18 18.91
N VAL A 451 4.45 -1.42 20.19
CA VAL A 451 5.46 -1.32 21.26
C VAL A 451 6.63 -2.28 21.01
N SER A 452 6.33 -3.55 20.70
CA SER A 452 7.34 -4.55 20.34
C SER A 452 8.18 -4.13 19.13
N TYR A 453 7.56 -3.51 18.12
CA TYR A 453 8.27 -2.96 16.96
C TYR A 453 9.26 -1.86 17.37
N PHE A 454 8.83 -0.85 18.12
CA PHE A 454 9.72 0.23 18.55
C PHE A 454 10.85 -0.26 19.45
N ALA A 455 10.58 -1.21 20.36
CA ALA A 455 11.63 -1.85 21.16
C ALA A 455 12.66 -2.57 20.27
N THR A 456 12.20 -3.34 19.28
CA THR A 456 13.08 -4.02 18.30
C THR A 456 13.94 -3.01 17.54
N LEU A 457 13.35 -1.89 17.10
CA LEU A 457 14.05 -0.85 16.36
C LEU A 457 15.14 -0.17 17.22
N VAL A 458 14.81 0.20 18.46
CA VAL A 458 15.77 0.82 19.40
C VAL A 458 16.94 -0.11 19.68
N ILE A 459 16.68 -1.39 19.95
CA ILE A 459 17.73 -2.39 20.19
C ILE A 459 18.59 -2.60 18.93
N SER A 460 17.96 -2.64 17.76
CA SER A 460 18.68 -2.76 16.48
C SER A 460 19.60 -1.56 16.23
N ILE A 461 19.11 -0.34 16.48
CA ILE A 461 19.91 0.89 16.37
C ILE A 461 21.08 0.85 17.36
N ALA A 462 20.83 0.44 18.62
CA ALA A 462 21.87 0.30 19.62
C ALA A 462 22.96 -0.69 19.18
N LEU A 463 22.59 -1.82 18.57
CA LEU A 463 23.54 -2.78 17.99
C LEU A 463 24.31 -2.20 16.80
N VAL A 464 23.64 -1.48 15.90
CA VAL A 464 24.29 -0.86 14.73
C VAL A 464 25.29 0.22 15.15
N VAL A 465 24.95 1.03 16.15
CA VAL A 465 25.79 2.13 16.66
C VAL A 465 26.83 1.63 17.67
N SER A 466 26.71 0.40 18.17
CA SER A 466 27.62 -0.17 19.18
C SER A 466 29.13 -0.01 18.86
N PRO A 467 29.62 -0.09 17.61
CA PRO A 467 31.04 0.15 17.30
C PRO A 467 31.51 1.59 17.48
N VAL A 468 30.59 2.55 17.38
CA VAL A 468 30.86 3.97 17.62
C VAL A 468 30.68 4.29 19.11
N TYR A 469 29.77 3.57 19.76
CA TYR A 469 29.48 3.71 21.18
C TYR A 469 30.60 3.19 22.09
N SER A 470 31.27 2.08 21.73
CA SER A 470 32.44 1.57 22.47
C SER A 470 33.59 2.58 22.53
N VAL A 471 33.61 3.56 21.61
CA VAL A 471 34.57 4.66 21.56
C VAL A 471 34.12 5.89 22.38
N LEU A 472 32.80 6.11 22.54
CA LEU A 472 32.25 7.33 23.15
C LEU A 472 31.93 7.19 24.65
N THR A 473 31.59 6.01 25.14
CA THR A 473 31.25 5.82 26.56
C THR A 473 32.42 5.30 27.37
N SER A 474 33.32 6.23 27.71
CA SER A 474 34.05 6.14 28.97
C SER A 474 33.15 6.75 30.08
N TRP A 475 32.83 5.95 31.09
CA TRP A 475 32.25 6.33 32.40
C TRP A 475 30.77 6.78 32.55
N HIS A 476 30.14 7.54 31.66
CA HIS A 476 28.82 8.14 31.98
C HIS A 476 27.59 7.20 31.88
N VAL A 477 27.62 6.20 31.01
CA VAL A 477 26.52 5.22 30.89
C VAL A 477 26.61 4.14 31.97
N PHE A 478 27.82 3.89 32.45
CA PHE A 478 28.10 3.05 33.60
C PHE A 478 27.40 3.60 34.85
N GLU A 479 27.55 4.89 35.15
CA GLU A 479 26.86 5.60 36.26
C GLU A 479 25.32 5.49 36.20
N MET A 480 24.73 5.68 35.01
CA MET A 480 23.27 5.54 34.81
C MET A 480 22.77 4.11 35.06
N LEU A 481 23.51 3.09 34.63
CA LEU A 481 23.15 1.69 34.84
C LEU A 481 23.35 1.26 36.31
N VAL A 482 24.37 1.80 36.99
CA VAL A 482 24.56 1.63 38.45
C VAL A 482 23.33 2.12 39.20
N ALA A 483 22.86 3.32 38.86
CA ALA A 483 21.70 3.94 39.51
C ALA A 483 20.38 3.19 39.24
N ALA A 484 20.25 2.56 38.06
CA ALA A 484 19.01 1.87 37.66
C ALA A 484 18.92 0.40 38.11
N PHE A 485 20.04 -0.32 38.21
CA PHE A 485 20.04 -1.79 38.37
C PHE A 485 20.86 -2.32 39.56
N GLY A 486 21.62 -1.47 40.26
CA GLY A 486 22.32 -1.79 41.51
C GLY A 486 23.67 -2.54 41.37
N PHE A 487 24.48 -2.50 42.44
CA PHE A 487 25.88 -2.97 42.50
C PHE A 487 26.10 -4.42 42.03
N PHE A 488 25.19 -5.34 42.39
CA PHE A 488 25.31 -6.76 42.03
C PHE A 488 25.19 -7.03 40.52
N PHE A 489 24.40 -6.23 39.80
CA PHE A 489 24.28 -6.35 38.34
C PHE A 489 25.61 -6.00 37.65
N ILE A 490 26.36 -5.03 38.20
CA ILE A 490 27.64 -4.59 37.66
C ILE A 490 28.71 -5.66 37.86
N VAL A 491 28.81 -6.21 39.07
CA VAL A 491 29.77 -7.28 39.37
C VAL A 491 29.51 -8.48 38.47
N ALA A 492 28.25 -8.88 38.29
CA ALA A 492 27.89 -9.94 37.36
C ALA A 492 28.30 -9.62 35.91
N THR A 493 28.12 -8.38 35.46
CA THR A 493 28.49 -7.94 34.10
C THR A 493 30.01 -7.92 33.90
N LEU A 494 30.78 -7.41 34.87
CA LEU A 494 32.25 -7.39 34.83
C LEU A 494 32.84 -8.80 34.87
N VAL A 495 32.29 -9.69 35.71
CA VAL A 495 32.68 -11.10 35.76
C VAL A 495 32.35 -11.80 34.45
N ALA A 496 31.17 -11.55 33.87
CA ALA A 496 30.79 -12.08 32.56
C ALA A 496 31.73 -11.57 31.45
N GLN A 497 32.10 -10.29 31.45
CA GLN A 497 33.08 -9.75 30.49
C GLN A 497 34.43 -10.44 30.61
N TRP A 498 34.95 -10.61 31.82
CA TRP A 498 36.23 -11.27 32.05
C TRP A 498 36.21 -12.72 31.57
N PHE A 499 35.12 -13.45 31.83
CA PHE A 499 34.96 -14.84 31.41
C PHE A 499 34.75 -15.00 29.90
N LEU A 500 33.99 -14.12 29.25
CA LEU A 500 33.62 -14.25 27.83
C LEU A 500 34.73 -13.80 26.88
N ARG A 501 35.59 -12.85 27.29
CA ARG A 501 36.65 -12.27 26.44
C ARG A 501 37.55 -13.30 25.73
N PRO A 502 38.08 -14.35 26.39
CA PRO A 502 38.94 -15.34 25.74
C PRO A 502 38.21 -16.09 24.62
N PHE A 503 36.99 -16.56 24.89
CA PHE A 503 36.18 -17.30 23.92
C PHE A 503 35.74 -16.44 22.73
N VAL A 504 35.36 -15.19 23.00
CA VAL A 504 34.96 -14.24 21.96
C VAL A 504 36.14 -13.81 21.11
N SER A 505 37.34 -13.67 21.69
CA SER A 505 38.55 -13.37 20.91
C SER A 505 38.88 -14.48 19.91
N LEU A 506 38.86 -15.74 20.37
CA LEU A 506 39.06 -16.93 19.53
C LEU A 506 38.03 -17.01 18.39
N LEU A 507 36.75 -16.82 18.71
CA LEU A 507 35.66 -16.85 17.73
C LEU A 507 35.79 -15.69 16.72
N SER A 508 36.11 -14.49 17.20
CA SER A 508 36.25 -13.31 16.37
C SER A 508 37.45 -13.41 15.43
N ASP A 509 38.57 -13.97 15.87
CA ASP A 509 39.74 -14.20 15.02
C ASP A 509 39.43 -15.22 13.92
N ALA A 510 38.72 -16.30 14.26
CA ALA A 510 38.25 -17.27 13.28
C ALA A 510 37.26 -16.66 12.25
N LEU A 511 36.39 -15.75 12.69
CA LEU A 511 35.40 -15.09 11.83
C LEU A 511 35.99 -13.93 11.01
N SER A 512 37.10 -13.33 11.47
CA SER A 512 37.71 -12.16 10.82
C SER A 512 38.22 -12.44 9.41
N SER A 513 38.60 -13.69 9.11
CA SER A 513 39.03 -14.14 7.79
C SER A 513 37.88 -14.43 6.83
N ALA A 514 36.67 -14.68 7.37
CA ALA A 514 35.48 -15.05 6.59
C ALA A 514 34.52 -13.87 6.37
N LEU A 515 34.59 -12.82 7.20
CA LEU A 515 33.69 -11.68 7.13
C LEU A 515 34.28 -10.52 6.30
N PRO A 516 33.46 -9.80 5.52
CA PRO A 516 33.91 -8.61 4.79
C PRO A 516 34.54 -7.57 5.72
N SER A 517 35.57 -6.86 5.23
CA SER A 517 36.27 -5.81 5.99
C SER A 517 35.34 -4.71 6.52
N GLY A 518 34.21 -4.48 5.87
CA GLY A 518 33.16 -3.56 6.33
C GLY A 518 32.52 -3.95 7.67
N LEU A 519 32.60 -5.20 8.11
CA LEU A 519 32.09 -5.65 9.42
C LEU A 519 33.13 -5.57 10.55
N SER A 520 34.37 -5.19 10.23
CA SER A 520 35.45 -5.05 11.22
C SER A 520 35.11 -4.14 12.43
N PRO A 521 34.34 -3.04 12.30
CA PRO A 521 33.95 -2.24 13.46
C PRO A 521 33.10 -3.03 14.47
N TRP A 522 32.19 -3.86 14.00
CA TRP A 522 31.32 -4.67 14.86
C TRP A 522 32.07 -5.85 15.48
N LEU A 523 33.01 -6.46 14.77
CA LEU A 523 33.92 -7.46 15.36
C LEU A 523 34.78 -6.86 16.46
N LYS A 524 35.26 -5.62 16.26
CA LYS A 524 36.01 -4.88 17.27
C LYS A 524 35.14 -4.56 18.49
N ALA A 525 33.92 -4.08 18.28
CA ALA A 525 32.95 -3.82 19.35
C ALA A 525 32.66 -5.08 20.19
N LEU A 526 32.47 -6.22 19.52
CA LEU A 526 32.27 -7.52 20.18
C LEU A 526 33.49 -7.95 21.00
N ARG A 527 34.73 -7.65 20.57
CA ARG A 527 35.94 -7.95 21.35
C ARG A 527 36.10 -7.02 22.56
N GLU A 528 35.82 -5.74 22.38
CA GLU A 528 35.99 -4.72 23.42
C GLU A 528 34.96 -4.89 24.55
N ASP A 529 33.71 -5.13 24.18
CA ASP A 529 32.57 -5.25 25.09
C ASP A 529 31.61 -6.40 24.73
N PRO A 530 32.05 -7.67 24.94
CA PRO A 530 31.27 -8.84 24.54
C PRO A 530 29.94 -8.96 25.29
N SER A 531 29.88 -8.56 26.56
CA SER A 531 28.66 -8.69 27.37
C SER A 531 27.54 -7.82 26.82
N ASN A 532 27.79 -6.54 26.56
CA ASN A 532 26.76 -5.63 26.07
C ASN A 532 26.30 -6.01 24.66
N PHE A 533 27.24 -6.40 23.79
CA PHE A 533 26.90 -6.89 22.45
C PHE A 533 26.02 -8.14 22.50
N LEU A 534 26.36 -9.12 23.34
CA LEU A 534 25.59 -10.36 23.50
C LEU A 534 24.22 -10.11 24.15
N ILE A 535 24.14 -9.25 25.16
CA ILE A 535 22.88 -8.85 25.81
C ILE A 535 21.95 -8.19 24.79
N LEU A 536 22.45 -7.20 24.05
CA LEU A 536 21.65 -6.52 23.01
C LEU A 536 21.21 -7.49 21.91
N SER A 537 22.08 -8.43 21.51
CA SER A 537 21.75 -9.46 20.52
C SER A 537 20.66 -10.42 21.04
N ALA A 538 20.76 -10.86 22.29
CA ALA A 538 19.77 -11.72 22.92
C ALA A 538 18.42 -10.98 23.09
N LEU A 539 18.45 -9.72 23.51
CA LEU A 539 17.26 -8.86 23.59
C LEU A 539 16.61 -8.67 22.22
N LEU A 540 17.40 -8.48 21.16
CA LEU A 540 16.89 -8.38 19.80
C LEU A 540 16.15 -9.66 19.39
N VAL A 541 16.75 -10.83 19.62
CA VAL A 541 16.12 -12.13 19.34
C VAL A 541 14.84 -12.29 20.16
N ALA A 542 14.86 -11.98 21.46
CA ALA A 542 13.69 -12.04 22.31
C ALA A 542 12.56 -11.12 21.83
N CYS A 543 12.87 -9.88 21.43
CA CYS A 543 11.90 -8.94 20.86
C CYS A 543 11.31 -9.43 19.53
N ILE A 544 12.12 -10.05 18.65
CA ILE A 544 11.63 -10.63 17.40
C ILE A 544 10.69 -11.81 17.68
N LEU A 545 11.05 -12.72 18.59
CA LEU A 545 10.22 -13.86 18.99
C LEU A 545 8.92 -13.42 19.65
N TRP A 546 9.00 -12.46 20.57
CA TRP A 546 7.85 -11.82 21.20
C TRP A 546 6.92 -11.19 20.16
N GLY A 547 7.51 -10.50 19.18
CA GLY A 547 6.80 -9.92 18.06
C GLY A 547 6.02 -10.93 17.22
N LYS A 548 6.61 -12.09 16.93
CA LYS A 548 5.93 -13.21 16.23
C LYS A 548 4.80 -13.80 17.07
N LEU A 549 4.99 -13.91 18.38
CA LEU A 549 3.99 -14.43 19.30
C LEU A 549 2.77 -13.50 19.38
N ILE A 550 3.00 -12.18 19.43
CA ILE A 550 1.93 -11.18 19.34
C ILE A 550 1.22 -11.26 17.99
N ASP A 551 1.93 -11.40 16.86
CA ASP A 551 1.29 -11.46 15.53
C ASP A 551 0.38 -12.70 15.39
N ARG A 552 0.80 -13.86 15.92
CA ARG A 552 -0.07 -15.05 16.04
C ARG A 552 -1.30 -14.78 16.89
N ARG A 553 -1.15 -14.11 18.04
CA ARG A 553 -2.28 -13.73 18.89
C ARG A 553 -3.25 -12.77 18.19
N ILE A 554 -2.75 -11.87 17.35
CA ILE A 554 -3.60 -11.00 16.53
C ILE A 554 -4.40 -11.86 15.57
N ALA A 555 -3.74 -12.75 14.81
CA ALA A 555 -4.42 -13.65 13.88
C ALA A 555 -5.47 -14.54 14.58
N ASP A 556 -5.13 -15.14 15.72
CA ASP A 556 -6.05 -15.97 16.52
C ASP A 556 -7.28 -15.16 17.00
N ARG A 557 -7.06 -13.92 17.47
CA ARG A 557 -8.15 -13.04 17.94
C ARG A 557 -9.01 -12.55 16.78
N SER A 558 -8.40 -12.20 15.65
CA SER A 558 -9.12 -11.84 14.42
C SER A 558 -9.91 -13.01 13.86
N PHE A 559 -9.36 -14.23 13.89
CA PHE A 559 -10.09 -15.41 13.43
C PHE A 559 -11.29 -15.71 14.33
N ALA A 560 -11.10 -15.66 15.65
CA ALA A 560 -12.19 -15.79 16.62
C ALA A 560 -13.22 -14.65 16.51
N TYR A 561 -12.83 -13.51 15.97
CA TYR A 561 -13.69 -12.35 15.72
C TYR A 561 -14.74 -12.62 14.63
N TYR A 562 -14.44 -13.42 13.60
CA TYR A 562 -15.39 -13.82 12.55
C TYR A 562 -16.01 -15.22 12.72
N ASN A 563 -15.36 -16.13 13.46
CA ASN A 563 -15.79 -17.54 13.56
C ASN A 563 -16.21 -17.89 14.99
N THR A 564 -17.50 -17.76 15.31
CA THR A 564 -18.02 -17.96 16.68
C THR A 564 -18.03 -19.42 17.14
N HIS A 565 -18.23 -20.39 16.23
CA HIS A 565 -18.13 -21.83 16.56
C HIS A 565 -16.73 -22.23 17.04
N TRP A 566 -15.70 -21.49 16.63
CA TRP A 566 -14.33 -21.67 17.11
C TRP A 566 -14.14 -21.28 18.58
N ARG A 567 -15.07 -20.50 19.16
CA ARG A 567 -15.08 -20.08 20.57
C ARG A 567 -15.62 -21.18 21.49
N GLU A 568 -16.54 -22.00 20.99
CA GLU A 568 -17.30 -22.98 21.77
C GLU A 568 -16.48 -24.24 22.12
N GLY A 569 -15.35 -24.47 21.44
CA GLY A 569 -14.51 -25.66 21.61
C GLY A 569 -13.14 -25.48 22.29
N ARG A 570 -12.75 -24.27 22.74
CA ARG A 570 -11.41 -24.03 23.37
C ARG A 570 -11.51 -23.57 24.83
N GLY A 571 -10.89 -24.36 25.71
CA GLY A 571 -11.00 -24.33 27.18
C GLY A 571 -10.36 -23.14 27.95
N PRO A 572 -9.91 -23.35 29.22
CA PRO A 572 -9.78 -22.32 30.27
C PRO A 572 -9.01 -21.03 29.94
N TRP A 573 -8.10 -21.06 28.96
CA TRP A 573 -7.31 -19.90 28.56
C TRP A 573 -8.15 -18.79 27.90
N PHE A 574 -9.18 -19.16 27.12
CA PHE A 574 -10.10 -18.21 26.49
C PHE A 574 -11.01 -17.53 27.53
N GLU A 575 -11.39 -18.26 28.58
CA GLU A 575 -12.06 -17.67 29.75
C GLU A 575 -11.13 -16.81 30.61
N THR A 576 -9.84 -17.12 30.65
CA THR A 576 -8.86 -16.39 31.49
C THR A 576 -8.61 -14.98 30.96
N SER A 577 -8.53 -14.78 29.64
CA SER A 577 -8.46 -13.45 29.03
C SER A 577 -9.72 -12.61 29.30
N LEU A 578 -10.90 -13.25 29.30
CA LEU A 578 -12.17 -12.62 29.68
C LEU A 578 -12.20 -12.23 31.18
N ARG A 579 -11.69 -13.09 32.06
CA ARG A 579 -11.61 -12.85 33.52
C ARG A 579 -10.61 -11.76 33.91
N LEU A 580 -9.46 -11.68 33.23
CA LEU A 580 -8.41 -10.69 33.53
C LEU A 580 -8.87 -9.25 33.23
N ARG A 581 -9.71 -9.01 32.22
CA ARG A 581 -10.27 -7.67 31.92
C ARG A 581 -11.35 -7.26 32.93
N ARG A 582 -12.22 -8.19 33.38
CA ARG A 582 -13.19 -7.94 34.47
C ARG A 582 -12.50 -7.49 35.77
N ARG A 583 -11.25 -7.91 36.01
CA ARG A 583 -10.44 -7.50 37.18
C ARG A 583 -9.59 -6.24 36.95
N GLY A 584 -9.24 -5.89 35.71
CA GLY A 584 -8.33 -4.78 35.38
C GLY A 584 -8.97 -3.43 35.02
N ALA A 585 -10.30 -3.34 34.92
CA ALA A 585 -11.04 -2.19 34.39
C ALA A 585 -11.13 -0.94 35.30
N ARG A 586 -10.11 -0.63 36.12
CA ARG A 586 -10.12 0.59 36.97
C ARG A 586 -8.91 1.52 36.86
N GLY A 587 -7.88 1.21 36.08
CA GLY A 587 -6.60 1.92 36.21
C GLY A 587 -6.22 2.86 35.08
N LEU A 588 -6.03 2.34 33.87
CA LEU A 588 -5.14 2.99 32.91
C LEU A 588 -5.53 2.60 31.50
N ARG A 589 -6.30 3.45 30.79
CA ARG A 589 -6.09 3.79 29.35
C ARG A 589 -7.22 4.64 28.74
N PRO A 590 -6.92 5.36 27.65
CA PRO A 590 -7.75 6.43 27.11
C PRO A 590 -8.99 5.87 26.41
N ARG A 591 -10.11 6.56 26.60
CA ARG A 591 -11.35 6.33 25.85
C ARG A 591 -11.06 6.49 24.36
N LEU A 592 -11.56 5.54 23.55
CA LEU A 592 -11.75 5.76 22.12
C LEU A 592 -12.50 7.08 21.93
N PRO A 593 -12.13 7.95 20.97
CA PRO A 593 -12.95 9.12 20.66
C PRO A 593 -14.36 8.63 20.27
N PRO A 594 -15.42 9.31 20.72
CA PRO A 594 -16.81 8.84 20.67
C PRO A 594 -17.45 8.83 19.27
N TYR A 595 -16.63 8.81 18.21
CA TYR A 595 -17.10 8.80 16.83
C TYR A 595 -16.37 7.68 16.08
N PHE A 596 -16.87 6.45 16.29
CA PHE A 596 -16.63 5.32 15.41
C PHE A 596 -17.83 5.13 14.49
#